data_AF-A0A4Q7DIY5-F1
#
_entry.id   AF-A0A4Q7DIY5-F1
#
_cell.length_a   1.000
_cell.length_b   1.000
_cell.length_c   1.000
_cell.angle_alpha   90.00
_cell.angle_beta   90.00
_cell.angle_gamma   90.00
#
_symmetry.space_group_name_H-M   'P 1'
#
loop_
_entity.id
_entity.type
_entity.pdbx_description
1 polymer ?
#
loop_
_entity_poly.entity_id
_entity_poly.type
_entity_poly.pdbx_seq_one_letter_code
_entity_poly.pdbx_strand_id
1 'polypeptide(L)'
;LNETYAKFFKYGMMKLWKYKKDSKAKVRGKILKSIKVRLGRLLRIATRGIEDRGLILEDSARIVLSKARDIHAQSVLNKREKELYKQDKKVIYSFHAPEVGCIGKGKLNKPYEFGNKVSIAVSGRGNFVVGVKSFHDNPYDGHTLEQSILAVKGLGIEPGKYFVDLGYRGHNHRAKSKVYLPNTRKKHLSKEEKLMQKRRSAIEPIIGHLKQYGRIGRNYLEGIIGDVINPLISA
;
A
#
# COMPACT_ATOMS: atom_id res chain seq x y z
N LEU A 1 -37.94 15.89 -9.55
CA LEU A 1 -36.66 15.26 -9.99
C LEU A 1 -35.47 15.61 -9.08
N ASN A 2 -35.74 15.75 -7.77
CA ASN A 2 -35.11 15.12 -6.61
C ASN A 2 -33.71 14.51 -6.82
N GLU A 3 -32.74 15.02 -6.05
CA GLU A 3 -31.34 14.60 -5.93
C GLU A 3 -31.10 13.09 -6.19
N THR A 4 -30.60 12.75 -7.39
CA THR A 4 -30.06 11.40 -7.63
C THR A 4 -28.89 11.12 -6.67
N TYR A 5 -28.71 9.87 -6.25
CA TYR A 5 -27.55 9.45 -5.44
C TYR A 5 -26.24 9.93 -6.06
N ALA A 6 -26.14 9.89 -7.39
CA ALA A 6 -25.01 10.40 -8.16
C ALA A 6 -24.78 11.91 -7.98
N LYS A 7 -25.84 12.72 -8.06
CA LYS A 7 -25.77 14.18 -7.87
C LYS A 7 -25.28 14.51 -6.46
N PHE A 8 -25.87 13.88 -5.43
CA PHE A 8 -25.45 14.09 -4.05
C PHE A 8 -23.98 13.67 -3.85
N PHE A 9 -23.58 12.52 -4.38
CA PHE A 9 -22.20 12.03 -4.28
C PHE A 9 -21.21 13.02 -4.91
N LYS A 10 -21.49 13.50 -6.13
CA LYS A 10 -20.65 14.49 -6.84
C LYS A 10 -20.43 15.75 -6.00
N TYR A 11 -21.51 16.39 -5.56
CA TYR A 11 -21.40 17.63 -4.76
C TYR A 11 -20.80 17.38 -3.36
N GLY A 12 -21.14 16.25 -2.73
CA GLY A 12 -20.59 15.85 -1.45
C GLY A 12 -19.08 15.67 -1.50
N MET A 13 -18.57 14.99 -2.54
CA MET A 13 -17.14 14.79 -2.75
C MET A 13 -16.39 16.11 -2.95
N MET A 14 -16.91 17.01 -3.77
CA MET A 14 -16.33 18.35 -3.95
C MET A 14 -16.21 19.09 -2.62
N LYS A 15 -17.26 19.08 -1.80
CA LYS A 15 -17.26 19.70 -0.47
C LYS A 15 -16.27 19.02 0.49
N LEU A 16 -16.18 17.68 0.49
CA LEU A 16 -15.22 16.95 1.33
C LEU A 16 -13.77 17.34 1.04
N TRP A 17 -13.45 17.56 -0.24
CA TRP A 17 -12.10 17.93 -0.67
C TRP A 17 -11.79 19.38 -0.32
N LYS A 18 -12.74 20.30 -0.54
CA LYS A 18 -12.62 21.71 -0.13
C LYS A 18 -12.43 21.84 1.38
N TYR A 19 -13.30 21.21 2.17
CA TYR A 19 -13.27 21.28 3.64
C TYR A 19 -12.12 20.49 4.29
N LYS A 20 -11.25 19.85 3.51
CA LYS A 20 -9.97 19.32 4.01
C LYS A 20 -8.99 20.45 4.32
N LYS A 21 -9.05 21.55 3.57
CA LYS A 21 -8.16 22.72 3.72
C LYS A 21 -8.75 23.81 4.63
N ASP A 22 -10.09 23.88 4.71
CA ASP A 22 -10.79 24.87 5.54
C ASP A 22 -10.99 24.37 6.99
N SER A 23 -11.23 25.29 7.95
CA SER A 23 -11.65 24.99 9.33
C SER A 23 -13.12 24.50 9.42
N LYS A 24 -13.52 23.57 8.54
CA LYS A 24 -14.90 23.03 8.44
C LYS A 24 -14.97 21.55 8.78
N ALA A 25 -14.17 21.11 9.75
CA ALA A 25 -14.07 19.71 10.17
C ALA A 25 -15.42 19.09 10.58
N LYS A 26 -16.24 19.81 11.36
CA LYS A 26 -17.57 19.35 11.79
C LYS A 26 -18.50 19.09 10.58
N VAL A 27 -18.49 19.99 9.59
CA VAL A 27 -19.31 19.87 8.37
C VAL A 27 -18.83 18.69 7.52
N ARG A 28 -17.51 18.52 7.40
CA ARG A 28 -16.90 17.38 6.70
C ARG A 28 -17.33 16.04 7.31
N GLY A 29 -17.37 15.95 8.63
CA GLY A 29 -17.88 14.78 9.34
C GLY A 29 -19.36 14.47 9.03
N LYS A 30 -20.22 15.50 9.01
CA LYS A 30 -21.65 15.33 8.64
C LYS A 30 -21.83 14.83 7.21
N ILE A 31 -21.04 15.35 6.25
CA ILE A 31 -21.09 14.90 4.85
C ILE A 31 -20.65 13.43 4.75
N LEU A 32 -19.55 13.03 5.40
CA LEU A 32 -19.12 11.63 5.44
C LEU A 32 -20.21 10.72 6.01
N LYS A 33 -20.85 11.12 7.12
CA LYS A 33 -21.97 10.36 7.70
C LYS A 33 -23.12 10.21 6.72
N SER A 34 -23.49 11.28 6.01
CA SER A 34 -24.56 11.25 5.01
C SER A 34 -24.25 10.32 3.84
N ILE A 35 -23.00 10.30 3.35
CA ILE A 35 -22.57 9.38 2.29
C ILE A 35 -22.70 7.92 2.75
N LYS A 36 -22.22 7.59 3.97
CA LYS A 36 -22.34 6.24 4.54
C LYS A 36 -23.80 5.78 4.63
N VAL A 37 -24.67 6.65 5.16
CA VAL A 37 -26.11 6.36 5.29
C VAL A 37 -26.76 6.12 3.93
N ARG A 38 -26.43 6.93 2.92
CA ARG A 38 -26.97 6.76 1.56
C ARG A 38 -26.47 5.47 0.91
N LEU A 39 -25.21 5.09 1.08
CA LEU A 39 -24.69 3.81 0.61
C LEU A 39 -25.44 2.63 1.25
N GLY A 40 -25.65 2.65 2.58
CA GLY A 40 -26.41 1.62 3.28
C GLY A 40 -27.88 1.56 2.86
N ARG A 41 -28.51 2.70 2.51
CA ARG A 41 -29.85 2.74 1.93
C ARG A 41 -29.88 2.12 0.53
N LEU A 42 -28.93 2.47 -0.32
CA LEU A 42 -28.82 1.93 -1.68
C LEU A 42 -28.63 0.40 -1.66
N LEU A 43 -27.75 -0.10 -0.79
CA LEU A 43 -27.51 -1.54 -0.62
C LEU A 43 -28.77 -2.30 -0.17
N ARG A 44 -29.56 -1.73 0.75
CA ARG A 44 -30.83 -2.32 1.19
C ARG A 44 -31.87 -2.35 0.08
N ILE A 45 -32.02 -1.25 -0.66
CA ILE A 45 -32.95 -1.17 -1.80
C ILE A 45 -32.57 -2.20 -2.86
N ALA A 46 -31.27 -2.28 -3.21
CA ALA A 46 -30.77 -3.23 -4.19
C ALA A 46 -31.00 -4.67 -3.73
N THR A 47 -30.65 -5.00 -2.49
CA THR A 47 -30.80 -6.37 -1.95
C THR A 47 -32.25 -6.82 -1.93
N ARG A 48 -33.17 -5.98 -1.41
CA ARG A 48 -34.60 -6.29 -1.44
C ARG A 48 -35.14 -6.45 -2.85
N GLY A 49 -34.78 -5.53 -3.75
CA GLY A 49 -35.22 -5.62 -5.15
C GLY A 49 -34.72 -6.86 -5.89
N ILE A 50 -33.57 -7.42 -5.49
CA ILE A 50 -33.06 -8.70 -5.99
C ILE A 50 -33.90 -9.86 -5.45
N GLU A 51 -34.16 -9.87 -4.14
CA GLU A 51 -34.94 -10.91 -3.45
C GLU A 51 -36.40 -10.93 -3.93
N ASP A 52 -37.08 -9.77 -3.92
CA ASP A 52 -38.49 -9.61 -4.28
C ASP A 52 -38.78 -10.04 -5.72
N ARG A 53 -37.79 -9.93 -6.61
CA ARG A 53 -37.92 -10.26 -8.05
C ARG A 53 -37.26 -11.58 -8.43
N GLY A 54 -36.65 -12.29 -7.47
CA GLY A 54 -35.92 -13.54 -7.73
C GLY A 54 -34.79 -13.37 -8.76
N LEU A 55 -34.13 -12.21 -8.81
CA LEU A 55 -33.12 -11.93 -9.84
C LEU A 55 -31.85 -12.74 -9.59
N ILE A 56 -31.43 -13.50 -10.61
CA ILE A 56 -30.12 -14.16 -10.61
C ILE A 56 -29.10 -13.14 -11.11
N LEU A 57 -28.14 -12.78 -10.25
CA LEU A 57 -27.07 -11.87 -10.61
C LEU A 57 -25.98 -12.60 -11.38
N GLU A 58 -25.50 -11.97 -12.46
CA GLU A 58 -24.22 -12.31 -13.06
C GLU A 58 -23.08 -12.20 -12.04
N ASP A 59 -22.01 -12.98 -12.26
CA ASP A 59 -20.86 -13.01 -11.36
C ASP A 59 -20.23 -11.62 -11.16
N SER A 60 -20.17 -10.82 -12.22
CA SER A 60 -19.67 -9.44 -12.20
C SER A 60 -20.46 -8.55 -11.23
N ALA A 61 -21.80 -8.62 -11.30
CA ALA A 61 -22.71 -7.88 -10.43
C ALA A 61 -22.65 -8.39 -8.98
N ARG A 62 -22.52 -9.70 -8.79
CA ARG A 62 -22.35 -10.32 -7.45
C ARG A 62 -21.07 -9.81 -6.78
N ILE A 63 -19.95 -9.74 -7.52
CA ILE A 63 -18.68 -9.22 -7.02
C ILE A 63 -18.81 -7.73 -6.63
N VAL A 64 -19.43 -6.91 -7.49
CA VAL A 64 -19.65 -5.48 -7.23
C VAL A 64 -20.49 -5.28 -5.96
N LEU A 65 -21.58 -6.04 -5.82
CA LEU A 65 -22.46 -5.96 -4.65
C LEU A 65 -21.72 -6.38 -3.37
N SER A 66 -20.94 -7.47 -3.41
CA SER A 66 -20.12 -7.92 -2.28
C SER A 66 -19.11 -6.85 -1.86
N LYS A 67 -18.34 -6.30 -2.81
CA LYS A 67 -17.37 -5.23 -2.54
C LYS A 67 -18.05 -4.01 -1.91
N ALA A 68 -19.20 -3.60 -2.42
CA ALA A 68 -19.94 -2.47 -1.89
C ALA A 68 -20.44 -2.72 -0.45
N ARG A 69 -20.87 -3.96 -0.14
CA ARG A 69 -21.25 -4.38 1.22
C ARG A 69 -20.06 -4.32 2.18
N ASP A 70 -18.91 -4.88 1.80
CA ASP A 70 -17.70 -4.87 2.62
C ASP A 70 -17.21 -3.43 2.87
N ILE A 71 -17.22 -2.57 1.84
CA ILE A 71 -16.88 -1.15 1.97
C ILE A 71 -17.84 -0.42 2.92
N HIS A 72 -19.14 -0.68 2.83
CA HIS A 72 -20.11 -0.09 3.74
C HIS A 72 -19.84 -0.57 5.17
N ALA A 73 -19.70 -1.89 5.38
CA ALA A 73 -19.43 -2.50 6.68
C ALA A 73 -18.19 -1.88 7.34
N GLN A 74 -17.02 -1.91 6.68
CA GLN A 74 -15.78 -1.36 7.22
C GLN A 74 -15.84 0.17 7.49
N SER A 75 -16.77 0.89 6.86
CA SER A 75 -16.90 2.35 6.99
C SER A 75 -17.65 2.78 8.26
N VAL A 76 -18.49 1.91 8.81
CA VAL A 76 -19.32 2.20 9.99
C VAL A 76 -18.73 1.69 11.29
N LEU A 77 -17.73 0.80 11.22
CA LEU A 77 -17.07 0.21 12.39
C LEU A 77 -16.34 1.26 13.24
N ASN A 78 -16.41 1.05 14.55
CA ASN A 78 -15.54 1.74 15.51
C ASN A 78 -14.12 1.13 15.51
N LYS A 79 -13.21 1.68 16.32
CA LYS A 79 -11.80 1.25 16.33
C LYS A 79 -11.63 -0.24 16.70
N ARG A 80 -12.33 -0.71 17.74
CA ARG A 80 -12.23 -2.09 18.24
C ARG A 80 -12.82 -3.09 17.24
N GLU A 81 -14.01 -2.80 16.73
CA GLU A 81 -14.66 -3.62 15.69
C GLU A 81 -13.83 -3.70 14.42
N LYS A 82 -13.12 -2.61 14.08
CA LYS A 82 -12.23 -2.59 12.92
C LYS A 82 -10.98 -3.45 13.11
N GLU A 83 -10.50 -3.62 14.33
CA GLU A 83 -9.41 -4.54 14.65
C GLU A 83 -9.86 -5.99 14.49
N LEU A 84 -11.05 -6.33 15.00
CA LEU A 84 -11.67 -7.65 14.79
C LEU A 84 -11.95 -7.92 13.31
N TYR A 85 -12.51 -6.95 12.58
CA TYR A 85 -12.75 -7.05 11.14
C TYR A 85 -11.48 -7.39 10.37
N LYS A 86 -10.33 -6.82 10.75
CA LYS A 86 -9.05 -7.09 10.07
C LYS A 86 -8.50 -8.50 10.30
N GLN A 87 -8.98 -9.23 11.31
CA GLN A 87 -8.57 -10.61 11.56
C GLN A 87 -9.23 -11.56 10.56
N ASP A 88 -10.48 -11.27 10.18
CA ASP A 88 -11.30 -12.12 9.32
C ASP A 88 -11.36 -11.61 7.86
N LYS A 89 -11.26 -10.29 7.66
CA LYS A 89 -11.46 -9.64 6.36
C LYS A 89 -10.38 -8.60 6.01
N LYS A 90 -10.00 -8.58 4.73
CA LYS A 90 -9.12 -7.55 4.17
C LYS A 90 -9.86 -6.22 4.03
N VAL A 91 -9.21 -5.13 4.45
CA VAL A 91 -9.74 -3.76 4.30
C VAL A 91 -9.57 -3.31 2.86
N ILE A 92 -10.66 -2.88 2.24
CA ILE A 92 -10.68 -2.41 0.86
C ILE A 92 -10.36 -0.92 0.82
N TYR A 93 -9.22 -0.55 0.24
CA TYR A 93 -8.82 0.86 0.09
C TYR A 93 -9.20 1.47 -1.26
N SER A 94 -9.31 0.64 -2.31
CA SER A 94 -9.75 1.04 -3.65
C SER A 94 -10.83 0.08 -4.14
N PHE A 95 -11.90 0.64 -4.70
CA PHE A 95 -13.00 -0.16 -5.27
C PHE A 95 -12.54 -0.97 -6.50
N HIS A 96 -11.74 -0.34 -7.35
CA HIS A 96 -11.26 -0.90 -8.61
C HIS A 96 -9.99 -1.74 -8.46
N ALA A 97 -9.24 -1.56 -7.36
CA ALA A 97 -8.01 -2.30 -7.07
C ALA A 97 -7.98 -2.78 -5.60
N PRO A 98 -8.75 -3.81 -5.22
CA PRO A 98 -8.87 -4.28 -3.84
C PRO A 98 -7.56 -4.82 -3.22
N GLU A 99 -6.61 -5.22 -4.05
CA GLU A 99 -5.28 -5.70 -3.68
C GLU A 99 -4.41 -4.61 -3.05
N VAL A 100 -4.68 -3.33 -3.37
CA VAL A 100 -3.93 -2.16 -2.91
C VAL A 100 -3.92 -2.07 -1.38
N GLY A 101 -2.71 -2.05 -0.82
CA GLY A 101 -2.48 -1.88 0.62
C GLY A 101 -2.36 -0.40 1.03
N CYS A 102 -2.58 -0.13 2.32
CA CYS A 102 -2.26 1.15 2.94
C CYS A 102 -0.97 1.02 3.73
N ILE A 103 0.04 1.79 3.35
CA ILE A 103 1.40 1.74 3.89
C ILE A 103 1.66 3.02 4.70
N GLY A 104 1.96 2.88 5.98
CA GLY A 104 2.33 4.01 6.84
C GLY A 104 3.74 4.52 6.53
N LYS A 105 3.89 5.83 6.27
CA LYS A 105 5.19 6.44 6.01
C LYS A 105 5.93 6.94 7.26
N GLY A 106 5.22 7.08 8.38
CA GLY A 106 5.75 7.76 9.58
C GLY A 106 6.08 9.24 9.38
N LYS A 107 5.61 9.87 8.28
CA LYS A 107 5.83 11.29 7.97
C LYS A 107 4.59 12.11 8.31
N LEU A 108 4.76 13.22 9.04
CA LEU A 108 3.65 14.09 9.47
C LEU A 108 2.80 14.62 8.29
N ASN A 109 3.45 15.10 7.24
CA ASN A 109 2.76 15.74 6.11
C ASN A 109 2.09 14.75 5.13
N LYS A 110 2.57 13.50 5.09
CA LYS A 110 1.99 12.42 4.27
C LYS A 110 2.09 11.10 5.03
N PRO A 111 1.15 10.82 5.95
CA PRO A 111 1.26 9.68 6.87
C PRO A 111 1.04 8.33 6.19
N TYR A 112 0.36 8.30 5.05
CA TYR A 112 0.00 7.08 4.33
C TYR A 112 0.33 7.17 2.84
N GLU A 113 0.70 6.03 2.25
CA GLU A 113 0.62 5.77 0.82
C GLU A 113 -0.27 4.58 0.55
N PHE A 114 -0.81 4.54 -0.67
CA PHE A 114 -1.62 3.44 -1.14
C PHE A 114 -0.91 2.80 -2.32
N GLY A 115 -0.74 1.49 -2.26
CA GLY A 115 -0.14 0.72 -3.33
C GLY A 115 0.40 -0.62 -2.85
N ASN A 116 1.31 -1.15 -3.64
CA ASN A 116 2.07 -2.34 -3.36
C ASN A 116 3.45 -1.98 -2.78
N LYS A 117 3.98 -2.82 -1.88
CA LYS A 117 5.33 -2.62 -1.34
C LYS A 117 6.34 -3.20 -2.31
N VAL A 118 7.40 -2.46 -2.58
CA VAL A 118 8.46 -2.87 -3.50
C VAL A 118 9.80 -2.77 -2.78
N SER A 119 10.58 -3.83 -2.82
CA SER A 119 11.98 -3.81 -2.41
C SER A 119 12.86 -3.57 -3.64
N ILE A 120 13.82 -2.68 -3.46
CA ILE A 120 14.83 -2.33 -4.47
C ILE A 120 16.18 -2.61 -3.83
N ALA A 121 17.02 -3.37 -4.53
CA ALA A 121 18.39 -3.67 -4.15
C ALA A 121 19.33 -2.94 -5.11
N VAL A 122 20.33 -2.26 -4.56
CA VAL A 122 21.30 -1.47 -5.33
C VAL A 122 22.70 -2.01 -5.06
N SER A 123 23.52 -2.03 -6.10
CA SER A 123 24.93 -2.41 -6.00
C SER A 123 25.69 -1.45 -5.08
N GLY A 124 26.57 -2.01 -4.24
CA GLY A 124 27.37 -1.19 -3.32
C GLY A 124 28.31 -0.21 -4.02
N ARG A 125 28.72 -0.53 -5.25
CA ARG A 125 29.53 0.30 -6.14
C ARG A 125 28.79 0.49 -7.47
N GLY A 126 28.79 1.70 -8.02
CA GLY A 126 28.14 2.01 -9.29
C GLY A 126 26.65 2.37 -9.22
N ASN A 127 25.96 2.12 -8.09
CA ASN A 127 24.55 2.50 -7.88
C ASN A 127 23.56 1.88 -8.89
N PHE A 128 23.86 0.69 -9.40
CA PHE A 128 22.96 -0.03 -10.30
C PHE A 128 21.88 -0.75 -9.51
N VAL A 129 20.65 -0.75 -10.02
CA VAL A 129 19.59 -1.60 -9.47
C VAL A 129 19.88 -3.05 -9.86
N VAL A 130 20.05 -3.91 -8.88
CA VAL A 130 20.44 -5.32 -9.05
C VAL A 130 19.39 -6.29 -8.48
N GLY A 131 18.22 -5.78 -8.17
CA GLY A 131 17.12 -6.61 -7.69
C GLY A 131 15.90 -5.77 -7.41
N VAL A 132 14.75 -6.25 -7.85
CA VAL A 132 13.46 -5.65 -7.61
C VAL A 132 12.48 -6.76 -7.24
N LYS A 133 11.72 -6.55 -6.16
CA LYS A 133 10.69 -7.51 -5.74
C LYS A 133 9.47 -6.81 -5.20
N SER A 134 8.30 -7.24 -5.65
CA SER A 134 6.99 -6.74 -5.23
C SER A 134 6.37 -7.63 -4.13
N PHE A 135 5.70 -7.00 -3.18
CA PHE A 135 5.18 -7.62 -1.94
C PHE A 135 3.75 -7.18 -1.63
N HIS A 136 2.81 -8.09 -1.85
CA HIS A 136 1.39 -7.89 -1.57
C HIS A 136 1.06 -8.14 -0.10
N ASP A 137 -0.11 -7.68 0.34
CA ASP A 137 -0.62 -7.82 1.73
C ASP A 137 0.13 -7.03 2.81
N ASN A 138 0.93 -6.04 2.38
CA ASN A 138 1.64 -5.11 3.27
C ASN A 138 2.44 -5.82 4.39
N PRO A 139 3.38 -6.72 4.04
CA PRO A 139 4.18 -7.43 5.02
C PRO A 139 5.10 -6.46 5.77
N TYR A 140 5.51 -6.86 6.97
CA TYR A 140 6.56 -6.14 7.70
C TYR A 140 7.88 -6.17 6.92
N ASP A 141 8.59 -5.05 6.84
CA ASP A 141 9.83 -4.91 6.05
C ASP A 141 10.89 -5.95 6.45
N GLY A 142 11.03 -6.27 7.73
CA GLY A 142 11.95 -7.32 8.18
C GLY A 142 11.66 -8.69 7.54
N HIS A 143 10.40 -9.00 7.26
CA HIS A 143 10.00 -10.29 6.68
C HIS A 143 10.16 -10.35 5.15
N THR A 144 10.44 -9.21 4.50
CA THR A 144 10.65 -9.17 3.05
C THR A 144 12.12 -9.40 2.66
N LEU A 145 13.06 -9.24 3.60
CA LEU A 145 14.49 -9.23 3.30
C LEU A 145 14.98 -10.51 2.60
N GLU A 146 14.60 -11.68 3.09
CA GLU A 146 15.04 -12.95 2.51
C GLU A 146 14.59 -13.09 1.05
N GLN A 147 13.34 -12.74 0.76
CA GLN A 147 12.80 -12.78 -0.60
C GLN A 147 13.46 -11.75 -1.52
N SER A 148 13.80 -10.57 -0.99
CA SER A 148 14.58 -9.56 -1.74
C SER A 148 15.99 -10.06 -2.08
N ILE A 149 16.66 -10.73 -1.14
CA ILE A 149 17.99 -11.32 -1.38
C ILE A 149 17.90 -12.44 -2.41
N LEU A 150 16.86 -13.27 -2.35
CA LEU A 150 16.63 -14.31 -3.35
C LEU A 150 16.40 -13.72 -4.75
N ALA A 151 15.71 -12.58 -4.86
CA ALA A 151 15.55 -11.89 -6.14
C ALA A 151 16.90 -11.44 -6.74
N VAL A 152 17.82 -10.95 -5.90
CA VAL A 152 19.19 -10.60 -6.35
C VAL A 152 19.96 -11.85 -6.77
N LYS A 153 19.88 -12.94 -5.97
CA LYS A 153 20.53 -14.21 -6.29
C LYS A 153 20.01 -14.86 -7.57
N GLY A 154 18.73 -14.67 -7.89
CA GLY A 154 18.13 -15.13 -9.14
C GLY A 154 18.77 -14.54 -10.40
N LEU A 155 19.46 -13.40 -10.28
CA LEU A 155 20.24 -12.79 -11.37
C LEU A 155 21.68 -13.33 -11.46
N GLY A 156 22.02 -14.37 -10.70
CA GLY A 156 23.38 -14.94 -10.63
C GLY A 156 24.36 -14.12 -9.78
N ILE A 157 23.88 -13.09 -9.07
CA ILE A 157 24.71 -12.25 -8.21
C ILE A 157 24.64 -12.79 -6.78
N GLU A 158 25.80 -13.07 -6.17
CA GLU A 158 25.89 -13.42 -4.76
C GLU A 158 26.57 -12.31 -3.94
N PRO A 159 25.80 -11.39 -3.32
CA PRO A 159 26.38 -10.35 -2.50
C PRO A 159 26.99 -10.91 -1.22
N GLY A 160 28.22 -10.48 -0.90
CA GLY A 160 28.87 -10.86 0.36
C GLY A 160 28.27 -10.20 1.60
N LYS A 161 27.82 -8.94 1.49
CA LYS A 161 27.30 -8.11 2.59
C LYS A 161 26.08 -7.30 2.15
N TYR A 162 25.12 -7.12 3.05
CA TYR A 162 23.87 -6.39 2.81
C TYR A 162 23.76 -5.22 3.77
N PHE A 163 23.59 -4.00 3.26
CA PHE A 163 23.40 -2.80 4.07
C PHE A 163 21.97 -2.31 3.90
N VAL A 164 21.17 -2.36 4.97
CA VAL A 164 19.70 -2.23 4.90
C VAL A 164 19.14 -1.15 5.82
N ASP A 165 17.90 -0.73 5.53
CA ASP A 165 17.17 0.24 6.36
C ASP A 165 16.76 -0.25 7.73
N LEU A 166 16.56 0.69 8.66
CA LEU A 166 16.14 0.37 10.02
C LEU A 166 14.78 -0.35 10.05
N GLY A 167 13.96 -0.17 9.00
CA GLY A 167 12.72 -0.93 8.80
C GLY A 167 12.94 -2.45 8.75
N TYR A 168 14.12 -2.91 8.31
CA TYR A 168 14.50 -4.33 8.28
C TYR A 168 14.98 -4.88 9.63
N ARG A 169 14.72 -4.19 10.74
CA ARG A 169 15.02 -4.72 12.08
C ARG A 169 14.24 -6.02 12.31
N GLY A 170 14.87 -7.01 12.95
CA GLY A 170 14.22 -8.31 13.19
C GLY A 170 13.97 -9.13 11.91
N HIS A 171 14.83 -8.95 10.90
CA HIS A 171 14.66 -9.61 9.62
C HIS A 171 14.69 -11.15 9.69
N ASN A 172 14.06 -11.78 8.70
CA ASN A 172 13.97 -13.24 8.57
C ASN A 172 15.19 -13.91 7.95
N HIS A 173 16.13 -13.15 7.36
CA HIS A 173 17.30 -13.74 6.71
C HIS A 173 18.19 -14.54 7.68
N ARG A 174 18.51 -15.79 7.31
CA ARG A 174 19.28 -16.76 8.12
C ARG A 174 20.68 -16.29 8.47
N ALA A 175 21.42 -15.75 7.48
CA ALA A 175 22.80 -15.29 7.68
C ALA A 175 22.84 -13.87 8.27
N LYS A 176 22.44 -13.73 9.54
CA LYS A 176 22.36 -12.44 10.24
C LYS A 176 23.69 -11.68 10.27
N SER A 177 24.82 -12.38 10.27
CA SER A 177 26.17 -11.79 10.25
C SER A 177 26.50 -11.00 8.98
N LYS A 178 25.76 -11.23 7.88
CA LYS A 178 25.97 -10.53 6.61
C LYS A 178 25.08 -9.29 6.45
N VAL A 179 24.17 -9.03 7.39
CA VAL A 179 23.20 -7.94 7.31
C VAL A 179 23.56 -6.83 8.29
N TYR A 180 23.71 -5.62 7.77
CA TYR A 180 24.16 -4.44 8.50
C TYR A 180 23.05 -3.39 8.54
N LEU A 181 22.56 -3.11 9.74
CA LEU A 181 21.59 -2.06 10.04
C LEU A 181 22.33 -0.76 10.45
N PRO A 182 21.67 0.40 10.47
CA PRO A 182 22.29 1.67 10.87
C PRO A 182 22.82 1.68 12.31
N ASN A 183 22.15 0.95 13.18
CA ASN A 183 22.47 0.84 14.59
C ASN A 183 23.39 -0.36 14.89
N THR A 184 23.89 -1.08 13.87
CA THR A 184 24.93 -2.08 14.08
C THR A 184 26.14 -1.42 14.74
N ARG A 185 26.57 -1.95 15.89
CA ARG A 185 27.59 -1.35 16.76
C ARG A 185 28.88 -1.10 15.98
N LYS A 186 29.25 0.18 15.82
CA LYS A 186 30.43 0.63 15.06
C LYS A 186 31.77 0.06 15.55
N LYS A 187 31.87 -0.39 16.80
CA LYS A 187 33.09 -1.02 17.34
C LYS A 187 33.38 -2.38 16.69
N HIS A 188 32.36 -3.04 16.14
CA HIS A 188 32.48 -4.34 15.46
C HIS A 188 32.49 -4.21 13.93
N LEU A 189 32.68 -2.99 13.40
CA LEU A 189 32.69 -2.73 11.95
C LEU A 189 34.06 -2.26 11.49
N SER A 190 34.51 -2.80 10.36
CA SER A 190 35.69 -2.34 9.64
C SER A 190 35.50 -0.89 9.16
N LYS A 191 36.60 -0.22 8.75
CA LYS A 191 36.53 1.13 8.17
C LYS A 191 35.64 1.15 6.91
N GLU A 192 35.76 0.13 6.06
CA GLU A 192 34.97 0.00 4.84
C GLU A 192 33.49 -0.22 5.13
N GLU A 193 33.16 -1.07 6.11
CA GLU A 193 31.76 -1.33 6.49
C GLU A 193 31.07 -0.07 7.03
N LYS A 194 31.81 0.77 7.78
CA LYS A 194 31.31 2.07 8.25
C LYS A 194 31.02 3.01 7.07
N LEU A 195 31.88 3.03 6.06
CA LEU A 195 31.66 3.83 4.85
C LEU A 195 30.44 3.33 4.08
N MET A 196 30.30 2.01 3.90
CA MET A 196 29.16 1.40 3.23
C MET A 196 27.84 1.60 3.99
N GLN A 197 27.85 1.50 5.32
CA GLN A 197 26.69 1.79 6.17
C GLN A 197 26.21 3.24 6.01
N LYS A 198 27.12 4.20 5.86
CA LYS A 198 26.79 5.60 5.52
C LYS A 198 26.29 5.72 4.08
N ARG A 199 26.95 5.08 3.13
CA ARG A 199 26.62 5.10 1.69
C ARG A 199 25.24 4.54 1.41
N ARG A 200 24.74 3.59 2.21
CA ARG A 200 23.38 3.03 2.13
C ARG A 200 22.30 4.09 1.86
N SER A 201 22.41 5.29 2.46
CA SER A 201 21.46 6.39 2.23
C SER A 201 21.38 6.86 0.77
N ALA A 202 22.34 6.48 -0.09
CA ALA A 202 22.31 6.70 -1.53
C ALA A 202 21.18 5.92 -2.23
N ILE A 203 20.53 4.96 -1.57
CA ILE A 203 19.33 4.31 -2.12
C ILE A 203 18.15 5.28 -2.24
N GLU A 204 18.06 6.29 -1.36
CA GLU A 204 16.97 7.27 -1.35
C GLU A 204 16.92 8.11 -2.64
N PRO A 205 18.02 8.73 -3.11
CA PRO A 205 18.00 9.44 -4.38
C PRO A 205 17.70 8.50 -5.56
N ILE A 206 18.17 7.25 -5.54
CA ILE A 206 17.86 6.26 -6.60
C ILE A 206 16.36 5.97 -6.64
N ILE A 207 15.74 5.69 -5.49
CA ILE A 207 14.28 5.52 -5.39
C ILE A 207 13.56 6.80 -5.84
N GLY A 208 14.10 7.98 -5.52
CA GLY A 208 13.61 9.27 -6.01
C GLY A 208 13.62 9.35 -7.54
N HIS A 209 14.73 8.98 -8.17
CA HIS A 209 14.86 8.93 -9.63
C HIS A 209 13.90 7.92 -10.25
N LEU A 210 13.78 6.72 -9.70
CA LEU A 210 12.83 5.70 -10.16
C LEU A 210 11.38 6.21 -10.09
N LYS A 211 11.04 7.00 -9.06
CA LYS A 211 9.70 7.59 -8.92
C LYS A 211 9.42 8.70 -9.90
N GLN A 212 10.39 9.58 -10.14
CA GLN A 212 10.21 10.74 -11.01
C GLN A 212 10.34 10.39 -12.49
N TYR A 213 11.39 9.65 -12.86
CA TYR A 213 11.74 9.36 -14.24
C TYR A 213 11.34 7.94 -14.66
N GLY A 214 11.57 6.94 -13.79
CA GLY A 214 11.15 5.56 -14.02
C GLY A 214 9.65 5.32 -13.87
N ARG A 215 8.88 6.32 -13.41
CA ARG A 215 7.43 6.28 -13.19
C ARG A 215 6.94 5.23 -12.18
N ILE A 216 7.81 4.64 -11.35
CA ILE A 216 7.41 3.68 -10.31
C ILE A 216 6.47 4.31 -9.27
N GLY A 217 6.43 5.63 -9.17
CA GLY A 217 5.56 6.37 -8.25
C GLY A 217 4.06 6.20 -8.50
N ARG A 218 3.66 5.73 -9.69
CA ARG A 218 2.27 5.38 -10.01
C ARG A 218 2.25 4.18 -10.95
N ASN A 219 1.57 3.12 -10.52
CA ASN A 219 1.33 1.98 -11.38
C ASN A 219 0.16 2.27 -12.33
N TYR A 220 0.37 2.07 -13.62
CA TYR A 220 -0.65 2.18 -14.68
C TYR A 220 -1.13 0.82 -15.19
N LEU A 221 -0.49 -0.26 -14.73
CA LEU A 221 -0.83 -1.63 -15.07
C LEU A 221 -1.86 -2.18 -14.07
N GLU A 222 -2.68 -3.11 -14.53
CA GLU A 222 -3.78 -3.65 -13.75
C GLU A 222 -3.36 -4.84 -12.87
N GLY A 223 -3.88 -4.85 -11.64
CA GLY A 223 -3.79 -5.97 -10.73
C GLY A 223 -2.38 -6.31 -10.23
N ILE A 224 -2.30 -7.48 -9.61
CA ILE A 224 -1.09 -8.07 -9.02
C ILE A 224 0.03 -8.21 -10.06
N ILE A 225 -0.33 -8.58 -11.30
CA ILE A 225 0.63 -8.72 -12.40
C ILE A 225 1.26 -7.36 -12.72
N GLY A 226 0.44 -6.32 -12.83
CA GLY A 226 0.92 -4.96 -13.03
C GLY A 226 1.82 -4.49 -11.89
N ASP A 227 1.48 -4.81 -10.65
CA ASP A 227 2.26 -4.50 -9.46
C ASP A 227 3.64 -5.17 -9.43
N VAL A 228 3.81 -6.30 -10.12
CA VAL A 228 5.11 -6.97 -10.31
C VAL A 228 5.89 -6.38 -11.49
N ILE A 229 5.23 -6.16 -12.62
CA ILE A 229 5.88 -5.71 -13.86
C ILE A 229 6.35 -4.26 -13.75
N ASN A 230 5.52 -3.35 -13.23
CA ASN A 230 5.82 -1.91 -13.23
C ASN A 230 7.17 -1.60 -12.57
N PRO A 231 7.49 -2.11 -11.37
CA PRO A 231 8.82 -1.94 -10.78
C PRO A 231 9.98 -2.51 -11.59
N LEU A 232 9.77 -3.63 -12.29
CA LEU A 232 10.83 -4.28 -13.08
C LEU A 232 11.20 -3.46 -14.32
N ILE A 233 10.21 -2.88 -15.01
CA ILE A 233 10.45 -2.04 -16.18
C ILE A 233 10.92 -0.61 -15.82
N SER A 234 10.65 -0.17 -14.59
CA SER A 234 11.10 1.13 -14.08
C SER A 234 12.57 1.16 -13.67
N ALA A 235 13.14 0.00 -13.34
CA ALA A 235 14.47 -0.17 -12.75
C ALA A 235 15.57 -0.32 -13.79
#